data_AF-A0AAU2XEA9-F1
#
_entry.id   AF-A0AAU2XEA9-F1
#
_cell.length_a   1.000
_cell.length_b   1.000
_cell.length_c   1.000
_cell.angle_alpha   90.00
_cell.angle_beta   90.00
_cell.angle_gamma   90.00
#
_symmetry.space_group_name_H-M   'P 1'
#
loop_
_entity.id
_entity.type
_entity.pdbx_description
1 polymer ?
#
loop_
_entity_poly.entity_id
_entity_poly.type
_entity_poly.pdbx_seq_one_letter_code
_entity_poly.pdbx_strand_id
1 'polypeptide(L)'
;MSRVAPHDELSATAWDILTACARCAPSARSQVKRIINEAYGHPERMTIDESLAGPEALEGRHAFRDRRQPSWIPEGLPVNGRL
;
A
#
# COMPACT_ATOMS: atom_id res chain seq x y z
N MET A 1 -8.00 8.97 1.97
CA MET A 1 -9.36 8.95 1.37
C MET A 1 -10.37 8.88 2.50
N SER A 2 -10.92 10.02 2.90
CA SER A 2 -12.09 10.07 3.79
C SER A 2 -13.33 10.17 2.92
N ARG A 3 -14.34 9.32 3.19
CA ARG A 3 -15.66 9.39 2.56
C ARG A 3 -16.75 9.06 3.56
N VAL A 4 -17.94 9.61 3.35
CA VAL A 4 -19.16 9.25 4.08
C VAL A 4 -19.85 8.13 3.31
N ALA A 5 -20.40 7.13 4.02
CA ALA A 5 -21.14 6.01 3.44
C ALA A 5 -22.43 5.75 4.23
N PRO A 6 -23.49 5.22 3.57
CA PRO A 6 -24.65 4.65 4.26
C PRO A 6 -24.25 3.58 5.28
N HIS A 7 -25.04 3.41 6.34
CA HIS A 7 -24.71 2.48 7.43
C HIS A 7 -24.62 1.01 6.97
N ASP A 8 -25.53 0.61 6.09
CA ASP A 8 -25.61 -0.71 5.46
C ASP A 8 -24.43 -1.00 4.52
N GLU A 9 -23.86 0.03 3.89
CA GLU A 9 -22.70 -0.09 3.00
C GLU A 9 -21.35 0.10 3.71
N LEU A 10 -21.35 0.57 4.96
CA LEU A 10 -20.13 0.99 5.67
C LEU A 10 -19.07 -0.11 5.71
N SER A 11 -19.47 -1.34 6.05
CA SER A 11 -18.56 -2.48 6.14
C SER A 11 -17.92 -2.80 4.79
N ALA A 12 -18.72 -2.95 3.74
CA ALA A 12 -18.23 -3.23 2.39
C ALA A 12 -17.28 -2.11 1.90
N THR A 13 -17.68 -0.85 2.12
CA THR A 13 -16.89 0.33 1.79
C THR A 13 -15.53 0.34 2.51
N ALA A 14 -15.50 -0.01 3.80
CA ALA A 14 -14.27 -0.07 4.58
C ALA A 14 -13.36 -1.22 4.11
N TRP A 15 -13.92 -2.38 3.79
CA TRP A 15 -13.19 -3.53 3.24
C TRP A 15 -12.56 -3.23 1.88
N ASP A 16 -13.26 -2.52 1.00
CA ASP A 16 -12.71 -2.10 -0.30
C ASP A 16 -11.51 -1.18 -0.12
N ILE A 17 -11.61 -0.20 0.80
CA ILE A 17 -10.50 0.72 1.09
C ILE A 17 -9.32 -0.04 1.70
N LEU A 18 -9.56 -0.93 2.67
CA LEU A 18 -8.52 -1.75 3.27
C LEU A 18 -7.81 -2.60 2.22
N THR A 19 -8.58 -3.21 1.32
CA THR A 19 -8.07 -4.02 0.21
C THR A 19 -7.20 -3.21 -0.73
N ALA A 20 -7.61 -1.98 -1.07
CA ALA A 20 -6.80 -1.08 -1.87
C ALA A 20 -5.50 -0.69 -1.15
N CYS A 21 -5.58 -0.35 0.14
CA CYS A 21 -4.41 -0.05 0.95
C CYS A 21 -3.44 -1.23 0.97
N ALA A 22 -3.93 -2.45 1.21
CA ALA A 22 -3.16 -3.69 1.34
C ALA A 22 -2.28 -4.03 0.13
N ARG A 23 -2.59 -3.49 -1.06
CA ARG A 23 -1.77 -3.67 -2.27
C ARG A 23 -0.44 -2.93 -2.22
N CYS A 24 -0.36 -1.84 -1.48
CA CYS A 24 0.89 -1.12 -1.30
C CYS A 24 1.82 -1.87 -0.33
N ALA A 25 3.13 -1.69 -0.49
CA ALA A 25 4.10 -2.35 0.37
C ALA A 25 4.01 -1.82 1.83
N PRO A 26 4.08 -2.71 2.84
CA PRO A 26 3.78 -2.35 4.24
C PRO A 26 4.79 -1.40 4.88
N SER A 27 6.09 -1.54 4.60
CA SER A 27 7.12 -0.61 5.08
C SER A 27 6.93 0.76 4.43
N ALA A 28 6.73 0.79 3.11
CA ALA A 28 6.46 2.03 2.37
C ALA A 28 5.24 2.80 2.92
N ARG A 29 4.12 2.12 3.22
CA ARG A 29 2.94 2.77 3.84
C ARG A 29 3.24 3.32 5.23
N SER A 30 4.05 2.62 6.01
CA SER A 30 4.45 3.05 7.36
C SER A 30 5.31 4.31 7.31
N GLN A 31 6.24 4.39 6.35
CA GLN A 31 7.06 5.58 6.10
C GLN A 31 6.20 6.77 5.66
N VAL A 32 5.26 6.57 4.71
CA VAL A 32 4.33 7.62 4.28
C VAL A 32 3.48 8.13 5.45
N LYS A 33 2.94 7.21 6.28
CA LYS A 33 2.18 7.58 7.48
C LYS A 33 3.02 8.43 8.43
N ARG A 34 4.29 8.07 8.65
CA ARG A 34 5.22 8.84 9.49
C ARG A 34 5.42 10.26 8.94
N ILE A 35 5.74 10.39 7.65
CA ILE A 35 5.96 11.69 6.99
C ILE A 35 4.72 12.59 7.11
N ILE A 36 3.52 12.02 6.91
CA ILE A 36 2.25 12.75 7.06
C ILE A 36 2.06 13.21 8.52
N ASN A 37 2.33 12.34 9.50
CA ASN A 37 2.23 12.67 10.92
C ASN A 37 3.22 13.77 11.35
N GLU A 38 4.37 13.85 10.70
CA GLU A 38 5.36 14.92 10.88
C GLU A 38 4.98 16.22 10.14
N ALA A 39 3.73 16.36 9.70
CA ALA A 39 3.22 17.49 8.94
C ALA A 39 4.00 17.76 7.64
N TYR A 40 4.29 16.69 6.89
CA TYR A 40 5.08 16.72 5.65
C TYR A 40 6.52 17.21 5.88
N GLY A 41 7.17 16.70 6.94
CA GLY A 41 8.61 16.80 7.10
C GLY A 41 9.36 16.32 5.85
N HIS A 42 10.62 16.75 5.69
CA HIS A 42 11.41 16.31 4.54
C HIS A 42 11.76 14.83 4.68
N PRO A 43 11.40 13.96 3.71
CA PRO A 43 11.80 12.56 3.78
C PRO A 43 13.33 12.49 3.78
N GLU A 44 13.89 11.86 4.80
CA GLU A 44 15.33 11.65 4.88
C GLU A 44 15.80 10.77 3.70
N ARG A 45 17.04 10.98 3.26
CA ARG A 45 17.60 10.26 2.11
C ARG A 45 17.53 8.74 2.25
N MET A 46 17.71 8.22 3.47
CA MET A 46 17.56 6.79 3.74
C MET A 46 16.15 6.27 3.43
N THR A 47 15.11 7.04 3.74
CA THR A 47 13.72 6.68 3.41
C THR A 47 13.50 6.68 1.89
N ILE A 48 14.12 7.61 1.17
CA ILE A 48 14.05 7.67 -0.30
C ILE A 48 14.78 6.46 -0.92
N ASP A 49 16.00 6.18 -0.46
CA ASP A 49 16.82 5.06 -0.96
C ASP A 49 16.11 3.72 -0.72
N GLU A 50 15.51 3.52 0.45
CA GLU A 50 14.70 2.35 0.79
C GLU A 50 13.45 2.24 -0.13
N SER A 51 12.78 3.35 -0.42
CA SER A 51 11.61 3.38 -1.30
C SER A 51 11.96 3.03 -2.76
N LEU A 52 13.17 3.38 -3.23
CA LEU A 52 13.61 3.14 -4.61
C LEU A 52 14.24 1.76 -4.82
N ALA A 53 15.03 1.30 -3.85
CA ALA A 53 15.91 0.15 -4.02
C ALA A 53 15.84 -0.87 -2.88
N GLY A 54 15.01 -0.63 -1.86
CA GLY A 54 14.81 -1.55 -0.76
C GLY A 54 14.14 -2.87 -1.18
N PRO A 55 14.05 -3.85 -0.26
CA PRO A 55 13.53 -5.18 -0.56
C PRO A 55 12.10 -5.15 -1.12
N GLU A 56 11.25 -4.28 -0.59
CA GLU A 56 9.87 -4.12 -1.08
C GLU A 56 9.82 -3.55 -2.51
N ALA A 57 10.70 -2.60 -2.84
CA ALA A 57 10.77 -2.02 -4.19
C ALA A 57 11.29 -3.04 -5.22
N LEU A 58 12.21 -3.91 -4.82
CA LEU A 58 12.71 -5.01 -5.64
C LEU A 58 11.63 -6.07 -5.86
N GLU A 59 10.99 -6.53 -4.78
CA GLU A 59 9.92 -7.52 -4.85
C GLU A 59 8.74 -7.00 -5.69
N GLY A 60 8.34 -5.73 -5.55
CA GLY A 60 7.30 -5.13 -6.38
C GLY A 60 7.67 -5.14 -7.86
N ARG A 61 8.92 -4.84 -8.21
CA ARG A 61 9.43 -4.92 -9.59
C ARG A 61 9.42 -6.35 -10.12
N HIS A 62 9.86 -7.32 -9.33
CA HIS A 62 9.85 -8.72 -9.71
C HIS A 62 8.43 -9.25 -9.88
N ALA A 63 7.53 -8.96 -8.94
CA ALA A 63 6.13 -9.36 -9.00
C ALA A 63 5.43 -8.79 -10.23
N PHE A 64 5.66 -7.51 -10.54
CA PHE A 64 5.14 -6.88 -11.75
C PHE A 64 5.67 -7.55 -13.02
N ARG A 65 6.99 -7.76 -13.12
CA ARG A 65 7.63 -8.46 -14.25
C ARG A 65 7.05 -9.86 -14.45
N ASP A 66 6.87 -10.60 -13.36
CA ASP A 66 6.42 -11.99 -13.37
C ASP A 66 4.88 -12.11 -13.44
N ARG A 67 4.16 -10.98 -13.53
CA ARG A 67 2.68 -10.91 -13.55
C ARG A 67 2.03 -11.65 -12.39
N ARG A 68 2.65 -11.60 -11.21
CA ARG A 68 2.18 -12.21 -9.97
C ARG A 68 1.88 -11.13 -8.94
N GLN A 69 1.21 -11.52 -7.87
CA GLN A 69 1.07 -10.65 -6.73
C GLN A 69 2.40 -10.58 -5.94
N PRO A 70 2.74 -9.41 -5.38
CA PRO A 70 3.82 -9.31 -4.42
C PRO A 70 3.55 -10.13 -3.17
N SER A 71 4.62 -10.65 -2.54
CA SER A 71 4.53 -11.54 -1.37
C SER A 71 3.86 -10.92 -0.13
N TRP A 72 3.77 -9.59 -0.05
CA TRP A 72 3.11 -8.90 1.07
C TRP A 72 1.58 -8.83 0.95
N ILE A 73 1.01 -9.22 -0.19
CA ILE A 73 -0.45 -9.32 -0.33
C ILE A 73 -0.88 -10.68 0.24
N PRO A 74 -1.73 -10.72 1.29
CA PRO A 74 -2.22 -11.97 1.86
C PRO A 74 -3.02 -12.80 0.85
N GLU A 75 -2.89 -14.12 0.95
CA GLU A 75 -3.69 -15.06 0.16
C GLU A 75 -5.19 -14.86 0.42
N GLY A 76 -6.00 -14.90 -0.64
CA GLY A 76 -7.45 -14.73 -0.55
C GLY A 76 -7.94 -13.28 -0.53
N LEU A 77 -7.06 -12.29 -0.58
CA LEU A 77 -7.49 -10.89 -0.69
C LEU A 77 -7.98 -10.57 -2.12
N PRO A 78 -9.21 -10.05 -2.31
CA PRO A 78 -9.76 -9.79 -3.63
C PRO A 78 -8.94 -8.73 -4.39
N VAL A 79 -8.30 -9.12 -5.49
CA VAL A 79 -7.62 -8.16 -6.38
C VAL A 79 -8.57 -7.70 -7.47
N ASN A 80 -9.48 -6.78 -7.14
CA ASN A 80 -10.23 -6.01 -8.13
C ASN A 80 -9.30 -5.06 -8.91
N GLY A 81 -8.93 -5.39 -10.16
CA GLY A 81 -8.12 -4.54 -11.05
C GLY A 81 -7.08 -5.32 -11.88
N ARG A 82 -6.32 -4.60 -12.72
CA ARG A 82 -5.18 -5.17 -13.46
C ARG A 82 -3.93 -5.23 -12.57
N LEU A 83 -3.18 -6.33 -12.68
CA LEU A 83 -1.78 -6.44 -12.23
C LEU A 83 -0.86 -5.60 -13.13
#